data_AF-A0A1B7WFE0-F1
#
_entry.id   AF-A0A1B7WFE0-F1
#
_cell.length_a   1.000
_cell.length_b   1.000
_cell.length_c   1.000
_cell.angle_alpha   90.00
_cell.angle_beta   90.00
_cell.angle_gamma   90.00
#
_symmetry.space_group_name_H-M   'P 1'
#
loop_
_entity.id
_entity.type
_entity.pdbx_description
1 polymer ?
#
loop_
_entity_poly.entity_id
_entity_poly.type
_entity_poly.pdbx_seq_one_letter_code
_entity_poly.pdbx_strand_id
1 'polypeptide(L)'
;MGLLYERAIKELPSYIGGDKWTDLQRHYTPIAIAEKMLELLPLERLRPEERIIFDPAAGSGSLLLAATSRLAGMSDIPENLEARKSYLANHVVGNDLDQYADLVIQLRYTLAKESLGQDIPFPFPNNFTHQDYELQRISGK
;
A
#
# COMPACT_ATOMS: atom_id res chain seq x y z
N MET A 1 8.96 8.54 5.70
CA MET A 1 7.86 7.80 6.36
C MET A 1 8.24 6.39 6.78
N GLY A 2 8.74 5.52 5.90
CA GLY A 2 8.95 4.11 6.29
C GLY A 2 10.02 3.84 7.35
N LEU A 3 11.17 4.51 7.30
CA LEU A 3 12.15 4.46 8.39
C LEU A 3 11.60 5.04 9.71
N LEU A 4 10.74 6.05 9.63
CA LEU A 4 10.07 6.62 10.81
C LEU A 4 9.08 5.61 11.39
N TYR A 5 8.30 4.92 10.56
CA TYR A 5 7.39 3.86 10.99
C TYR A 5 8.16 2.71 11.67
N GLU A 6 9.24 2.23 11.04
CA GLU A 6 10.07 1.18 11.61
C GLU A 6 10.67 1.58 12.97
N ARG A 7 11.11 2.83 13.14
CA ARG A 7 11.60 3.35 14.42
C ARG A 7 10.48 3.55 15.44
N ALA A 8 9.38 4.17 15.04
CA ALA A 8 8.24 4.47 15.90
C ALA A 8 7.69 3.17 16.52
N ILE A 9 7.57 2.09 15.76
CA ILE A 9 7.16 0.79 16.30
C ILE A 9 8.11 0.27 17.38
N LYS A 10 9.42 0.52 17.24
CA LYS A 10 10.44 0.08 18.21
C LYS A 10 10.51 0.99 19.45
N GLU A 11 10.13 2.26 19.30
CA GLU A 11 10.28 3.29 20.33
C GLU A 11 8.96 3.63 21.07
N LEU A 12 7.80 3.35 20.47
CA LEU A 12 6.50 3.65 21.07
C LEU A 12 6.16 2.67 22.22
N PRO A 13 5.50 3.14 23.28
CA PRO A 13 5.21 2.33 24.46
C PRO A 13 4.30 1.12 24.19
N SER A 14 4.55 0.02 24.89
CA SER A 14 3.84 -1.26 24.75
C SER A 14 2.36 -1.25 25.16
N TYR A 15 1.84 -0.16 25.71
CA TYR A 15 0.42 -0.03 26.09
C TYR A 15 -0.49 0.32 24.91
N ILE A 16 0.09 0.64 23.75
CA ILE A 16 -0.63 0.59 22.48
C ILE A 16 -0.84 -0.90 22.20
N GLY A 17 -2.09 -1.38 22.22
CA GLY A 17 -2.43 -2.80 22.29
C GLY A 17 -1.90 -3.61 21.10
N GLY A 18 -1.07 -4.62 21.40
CA GLY A 18 -0.61 -5.63 20.44
C GLY A 18 0.18 -6.68 21.21
N ASP A 19 -0.28 -7.93 21.22
CA ASP A 19 0.21 -8.90 22.21
C ASP A 19 1.67 -9.35 22.00
N LYS A 20 2.29 -9.13 20.84
CA LYS A 20 3.74 -9.32 20.61
C LYS A 20 4.26 -8.42 19.49
N TRP A 21 4.64 -7.20 19.84
CA TRP A 21 5.19 -6.21 18.90
C TRP A 21 6.55 -6.60 18.27
N THR A 22 7.28 -7.54 18.89
CA THR A 22 8.69 -7.88 18.60
C THR A 22 8.91 -8.96 17.55
N ASP A 23 7.87 -9.70 17.15
CA ASP A 23 8.05 -10.93 16.34
C ASP A 23 7.91 -10.68 14.83
N LEU A 24 7.40 -9.50 14.43
CA LEU A 24 7.34 -9.11 13.03
C LEU A 24 8.67 -8.45 12.64
N GLN A 25 9.45 -9.13 11.79
CA GLN A 25 10.66 -8.57 11.15
C GLN A 25 10.27 -7.46 10.17
N ARG A 26 9.88 -6.30 10.69
CA ARG A 26 9.43 -5.14 9.92
C ARG A 26 10.65 -4.41 9.39
N HIS A 27 11.11 -4.83 8.22
CA HIS A 27 12.12 -4.11 7.46
C HIS A 27 11.45 -3.24 6.41
N TYR A 28 11.75 -1.94 6.47
CA TYR A 28 11.25 -1.00 5.50
C TYR A 28 11.79 -1.29 4.09
N THR A 29 10.90 -1.49 3.10
CA THR A 29 11.28 -1.48 1.67
C THR A 29 11.48 -0.05 1.19
N PRO A 30 12.71 0.36 0.81
CA PRO A 30 12.95 1.67 0.23
C PRO A 30 12.11 1.89 -1.04
N ILE A 31 11.59 3.10 -1.23
CA ILE A 31 10.68 3.41 -2.35
C ILE A 31 11.31 3.07 -3.71
N ALA A 32 12.61 3.36 -3.90
CA ALA A 32 13.32 3.04 -5.13
C ALA A 32 13.38 1.54 -5.45
N ILE A 33 13.38 0.68 -4.41
CA ILE A 33 13.31 -0.78 -4.60
C ILE A 33 11.91 -1.19 -5.05
N ALA A 34 10.87 -0.63 -4.41
CA ALA A 34 9.49 -0.90 -4.80
C ALA A 34 9.19 -0.47 -6.24
N GLU A 35 9.63 0.74 -6.62
CA GLU A 35 9.55 1.24 -7.99
C GLU A 35 10.27 0.30 -8.96
N LYS A 36 11.49 -0.12 -8.61
CA LYS A 36 12.26 -1.02 -9.47
C LYS A 36 11.59 -2.38 -9.67
N MET A 37 10.97 -2.93 -8.62
CA MET A 37 10.20 -4.18 -8.71
C MET A 37 9.03 -4.02 -9.69
N LEU A 38 8.30 -2.90 -9.61
CA LEU A 38 7.14 -2.62 -10.45
C LEU A 38 7.50 -2.34 -11.92
N GLU A 39 8.66 -1.73 -12.18
CA GLU A 39 9.19 -1.57 -13.54
C GLU A 39 9.43 -2.91 -14.25
N LEU A 40 9.79 -3.95 -13.49
CA LEU A 40 10.08 -5.27 -14.04
C LEU A 40 8.82 -6.11 -14.29
N LEU A 41 7.68 -5.71 -13.72
CA LEU A 41 6.40 -6.39 -13.95
C LEU A 41 5.85 -6.04 -15.34
N PRO A 42 5.39 -7.03 -16.13
CA PRO A 42 4.90 -6.80 -17.49
C PRO A 42 3.45 -6.29 -17.52
N LEU A 43 3.17 -5.18 -16.81
CA LEU A 43 1.81 -4.65 -16.65
C LEU A 43 1.16 -4.27 -17.99
N GLU A 44 1.96 -3.82 -18.97
CA GLU A 44 1.51 -3.49 -20.33
C GLU A 44 0.95 -4.70 -21.08
N ARG A 45 1.27 -5.93 -20.66
CA ARG A 45 0.74 -7.16 -21.28
C ARG A 45 -0.64 -7.56 -20.74
N LEU A 46 -1.09 -6.93 -19.65
CA LEU A 46 -2.39 -7.16 -19.04
C LEU A 46 -3.37 -6.09 -19.50
N ARG A 47 -4.66 -6.44 -19.61
CA ARG A 47 -5.70 -5.44 -19.85
C ARG A 47 -5.84 -4.53 -18.61
N PRO A 48 -6.21 -3.24 -18.74
CA PRO A 48 -6.30 -2.33 -17.61
C PRO A 48 -7.08 -2.89 -16.41
N GLU A 49 -8.20 -3.57 -16.66
CA GLU A 49 -9.06 -4.18 -15.63
C GLU A 49 -8.46 -5.41 -14.93
N GLU A 50 -7.39 -6.01 -15.49
CA GLU A 50 -6.69 -7.16 -14.91
C GLU A 50 -5.48 -6.75 -14.04
N ARG A 51 -5.11 -5.47 -14.06
CA ARG A 51 -3.91 -4.96 -13.38
C ARG A 51 -4.17 -4.70 -11.89
N ILE A 52 -4.41 -5.78 -11.14
CA ILE A 52 -4.55 -5.71 -9.68
C ILE A 52 -3.18 -5.97 -9.04
N ILE A 53 -2.68 -4.99 -8.29
CA ILE A 53 -1.44 -5.12 -7.52
C ILE A 53 -1.79 -5.33 -6.06
N PHE A 54 -1.37 -6.46 -5.50
CA PHE A 54 -1.63 -6.83 -4.12
C PHE A 54 -0.33 -6.90 -3.31
N ASP A 55 -0.29 -6.18 -2.18
CA ASP A 55 0.79 -6.24 -1.20
C ASP A 55 0.26 -6.84 0.12
N PRO A 56 0.55 -8.12 0.42
CA PRO A 56 -0.01 -8.81 1.59
C PRO A 56 0.65 -8.44 2.93
N ALA A 57 1.77 -7.71 2.89
CA ALA A 57 2.55 -7.29 4.05
C ALA A 57 3.01 -5.84 3.85
N ALA A 58 2.03 -4.95 3.68
CA ALA A 58 2.22 -3.62 3.15
C ALA A 58 3.09 -2.70 4.02
N GLY A 59 3.13 -2.95 5.32
CA GLY A 59 3.83 -2.16 6.32
C GLY A 59 3.57 -0.67 6.15
N SER A 60 4.61 0.10 5.84
CA SER A 60 4.47 1.54 5.63
C SER A 60 3.87 1.96 4.28
N GLY A 61 3.51 1.02 3.40
CA GLY A 61 2.87 1.27 2.10
C GLY A 61 3.78 1.80 0.99
N SER A 62 5.07 1.44 0.97
CA SER A 62 5.93 1.89 -0.16
C SER A 62 5.59 1.23 -1.47
N LEU A 63 5.33 -0.08 -1.46
CA LEU A 63 4.93 -0.78 -2.68
C LEU A 63 3.55 -0.35 -3.14
N LEU A 64 2.59 -0.16 -2.23
CA LEU A 64 1.27 0.41 -2.56
C LEU A 64 1.39 1.76 -3.26
N LEU A 65 2.15 2.71 -2.68
CA LEU A 65 2.30 4.04 -3.27
C LEU A 65 3.02 3.99 -4.63
N ALA A 66 4.08 3.19 -4.75
CA ALA A 66 4.78 2.99 -6.01
C ALA A 66 3.87 2.34 -7.07
N ALA A 67 3.01 1.39 -6.66
CA ALA A 67 2.04 0.74 -7.52
C ALA A 67 1.00 1.73 -8.04
N THR A 68 0.44 2.56 -7.15
CA THR A 68 -0.47 3.64 -7.53
C THR A 68 0.20 4.58 -8.54
N SER A 69 1.46 4.98 -8.29
CA SER A 69 2.22 5.84 -9.20
C SER A 69 2.44 5.18 -10.57
N ARG A 70 2.84 3.91 -10.57
CA ARG A 70 3.09 3.14 -11.80
C ARG A 70 1.84 3.01 -12.65
N LEU A 71 0.71 2.65 -12.04
CA LEU A 71 -0.58 2.58 -12.73
C LEU A 71 -1.02 3.96 -13.22
N ALA A 72 -0.87 5.00 -12.40
CA ALA A 72 -1.22 6.37 -12.77
C ALA A 72 -0.38 6.93 -13.93
N GLY A 73 0.79 6.36 -14.21
CA GLY A 73 1.62 6.70 -15.37
C GLY A 73 1.21 5.99 -16.67
N MET A 74 0.29 5.03 -16.63
CA MET A 74 -0.14 4.29 -17.82
C MET A 74 -1.15 5.11 -18.64
N SER A 75 -0.98 5.11 -19.96
CA SER A 75 -1.77 5.92 -20.89
C SER A 75 -3.14 5.34 -21.22
N ASP A 76 -3.37 4.06 -20.93
CA ASP A 76 -4.57 3.30 -21.30
C ASP A 76 -5.56 3.11 -20.13
N ILE A 77 -5.36 3.83 -19.03
CA ILE A 77 -6.32 3.90 -17.92
C ILE A 77 -7.31 5.08 -18.15
N PRO A 78 -8.45 5.13 -17.45
CA PRO A 78 -9.43 6.20 -17.65
C PRO A 78 -8.84 7.62 -17.55
N GLU A 79 -9.23 8.49 -18.48
CA GLU A 79 -8.79 9.90 -18.53
C GLU A 79 -9.61 10.80 -17.59
N ASN A 80 -10.90 10.52 -17.45
CA ASN A 80 -11.77 11.27 -16.55
C ASN A 80 -11.27 11.15 -15.11
N LEU A 81 -11.13 12.29 -14.41
CA LEU A 81 -10.54 12.36 -13.08
C LEU A 81 -11.19 11.39 -12.07
N GLU A 82 -12.53 11.34 -12.02
CA GLU A 82 -13.25 10.50 -11.06
C GLU A 82 -13.14 9.01 -11.42
N ALA A 83 -13.22 8.69 -12.71
CA ALA A 83 -12.99 7.32 -13.18
C ALA A 83 -11.54 6.87 -12.92
N ARG A 84 -10.57 7.77 -13.09
CA ARG A 84 -9.14 7.53 -12.83
C ARG A 84 -8.87 7.30 -11.34
N LYS A 85 -9.44 8.13 -10.47
CA LYS A 85 -9.40 7.92 -9.01
C LYS A 85 -10.00 6.58 -8.63
N SER A 86 -11.19 6.28 -9.14
CA SER A 86 -11.86 5.00 -8.88
C SER A 86 -11.03 3.81 -9.36
N TYR A 87 -10.43 3.90 -10.56
CA TYR A 87 -9.52 2.88 -11.07
C TYR A 87 -8.35 2.66 -10.10
N LEU A 88 -7.60 3.71 -9.77
CA LEU A 88 -6.41 3.61 -8.92
C LEU A 88 -6.73 3.10 -7.50
N ALA A 89 -7.86 3.51 -6.92
CA ALA A 89 -8.28 3.09 -5.58
C ALA A 89 -8.67 1.61 -5.52
N ASN A 90 -9.14 1.03 -6.63
CA ASN A 90 -9.62 -0.35 -6.68
C ASN A 90 -8.58 -1.35 -7.24
N HIS A 91 -7.53 -0.88 -7.90
CA HIS A 91 -6.51 -1.73 -8.54
C HIS A 91 -5.23 -1.88 -7.72
N VAL A 92 -5.15 -1.19 -6.58
CA VAL A 92 -4.10 -1.38 -5.58
C VAL A 92 -4.77 -1.91 -4.32
N VAL A 93 -4.25 -3.02 -3.79
CA VAL A 93 -4.82 -3.74 -2.65
C VAL A 93 -3.70 -3.99 -1.64
N GLY A 94 -3.99 -3.80 -0.35
CA GLY A 94 -3.02 -4.01 0.70
C GLY A 94 -3.58 -4.83 1.87
N ASN A 95 -2.70 -5.55 2.54
CA ASN A 95 -2.97 -6.14 3.84
C ASN A 95 -1.73 -5.96 4.73
N ASP A 96 -1.93 -5.80 6.03
CA ASP A 96 -0.85 -5.94 7.01
C ASP A 96 -1.40 -6.39 8.36
N LEU A 97 -0.73 -7.32 9.03
CA LEU A 97 -1.15 -7.78 10.36
C LEU A 97 -1.13 -6.66 11.41
N ASP A 98 -0.34 -5.61 11.20
CA ASP A 98 -0.29 -4.44 12.05
C ASP A 98 -1.43 -3.46 11.72
N GLN A 99 -2.41 -3.36 12.61
CA GLN A 99 -3.53 -2.42 12.48
C GLN A 99 -3.08 -0.94 12.34
N TYR A 100 -1.89 -0.57 12.82
CA TYR A 100 -1.37 0.79 12.70
C TYR A 100 -0.73 1.08 11.33
N ALA A 101 -0.46 0.05 10.53
CA ALA A 101 0.00 0.21 9.15
C ALA A 101 -0.98 1.05 8.33
N ASP A 102 -2.29 0.85 8.52
CA ASP A 102 -3.35 1.59 7.81
C ASP A 102 -3.17 3.11 7.97
N LEU A 103 -3.08 3.60 9.22
CA LEU A 103 -2.89 5.02 9.52
C LEU A 103 -1.60 5.57 8.89
N VAL A 104 -0.52 4.80 8.93
CA VAL A 104 0.78 5.20 8.38
C VAL A 104 0.70 5.31 6.86
N ILE A 105 -0.02 4.41 6.21
CA ILE A 105 -0.24 4.42 4.77
C ILE A 105 -1.13 5.61 4.37
N GLN A 106 -2.24 5.85 5.08
CA GLN A 106 -3.10 7.01 4.84
C GLN A 106 -2.31 8.32 4.94
N LEU A 107 -1.46 8.47 5.96
CA LEU A 107 -0.59 9.63 6.11
C LEU A 107 0.41 9.73 4.95
N ARG A 108 1.01 8.61 4.52
CA ARG A 108 1.92 8.59 3.38
C ARG A 108 1.24 9.05 2.09
N TYR A 109 0.04 8.54 1.78
CA TYR A 109 -0.72 8.95 0.60
C TYR A 109 -1.11 10.42 0.67
N THR A 110 -1.52 10.90 1.84
CA THR A 110 -1.83 12.32 2.08
C THR A 110 -0.61 13.20 1.78
N LEU A 111 0.56 12.86 2.33
CA LEU A 111 1.79 13.62 2.09
C LEU A 111 2.23 13.58 0.62
N ALA A 112 2.06 12.45 -0.06
CA ALA A 112 2.36 12.31 -1.48
C ALA A 112 1.46 13.24 -2.32
N LYS A 113 0.17 13.26 -2.03
CA LYS A 113 -0.80 14.16 -2.68
C LYS A 113 -0.44 15.63 -2.45
N GLU A 114 -0.12 16.03 -1.22
CA GLU A 114 0.28 17.41 -0.92
C GLU A 114 1.58 17.80 -1.64
N SER A 115 2.53 16.87 -1.80
CA SER A 115 3.81 17.13 -2.45
C SER A 115 3.70 17.26 -3.98
N LEU A 116 2.76 16.54 -4.59
CA LEU A 116 2.59 16.48 -6.06
C LEU A 116 1.59 17.52 -6.60
N GLY A 117 0.89 18.23 -5.73
CA GLY A 117 -0.19 19.16 -6.10
C GLY A 117 -1.53 18.46 -6.30
N GLN A 118 -2.62 19.25 -6.35
CA GLN A 118 -3.99 18.72 -6.34
C GLN A 118 -4.41 18.01 -7.64
N ASP A 119 -3.64 18.16 -8.72
CA ASP A 119 -4.04 17.72 -10.07
C ASP A 119 -3.74 16.23 -10.35
N ILE A 120 -2.91 15.57 -9.52
CA ILE A 120 -2.55 14.16 -9.72
C ILE A 120 -3.34 13.28 -8.74
N PRO A 121 -4.24 12.40 -9.21
CA PRO A 121 -5.05 11.57 -8.33
C PRO A 121 -4.19 10.47 -7.70
N PHE A 122 -3.89 10.61 -6.41
CA PHE A 122 -3.35 9.54 -5.56
C PHE A 122 -4.37 9.17 -4.48
N PRO A 123 -5.44 8.43 -4.84
CA PRO A 123 -6.39 7.97 -3.85
C PRO A 123 -5.75 6.90 -2.96
N PHE A 124 -6.16 6.88 -1.69
CA PHE A 124 -5.87 5.74 -0.82
C PHE A 124 -6.60 4.49 -1.34
N PRO A 125 -5.99 3.29 -1.29
CA PRO A 125 -6.64 2.04 -1.67
C PRO A 125 -7.97 1.79 -0.95
N ASN A 126 -9.03 1.45 -1.68
CA ASN A 126 -10.32 1.08 -1.07
C ASN A 126 -10.25 -0.25 -0.33
N ASN A 127 -9.32 -1.12 -0.74
CA ASN A 127 -9.17 -2.48 -0.21
C ASN A 127 -7.86 -2.58 0.57
N PHE A 128 -7.85 -2.02 1.79
CA PHE A 128 -6.78 -2.22 2.77
C PHE A 128 -7.32 -2.95 4.00
N THR A 129 -6.73 -4.08 4.38
CA THR A 129 -7.17 -4.88 5.52
C THR A 129 -6.04 -5.19 6.49
N HIS A 130 -6.39 -5.75 7.65
CA HIS A 130 -5.43 -6.27 8.63
C HIS A 130 -5.75 -7.71 9.02
N GLN A 131 -6.12 -8.51 8.02
CA GLN A 131 -6.56 -9.87 8.23
C GLN A 131 -5.36 -10.81 8.36
N ASP A 132 -5.47 -11.71 9.33
CA ASP A 132 -4.62 -12.90 9.42
C ASP A 132 -5.24 -14.02 8.57
N TYR A 133 -4.74 -14.17 7.35
CA TYR A 133 -5.21 -15.20 6.43
C TYR A 133 -4.87 -16.63 6.88
N GLU A 134 -3.88 -16.83 7.76
CA GLU A 134 -3.59 -18.16 8.32
C GLU A 134 -4.65 -18.57 9.35
N LEU A 135 -5.15 -17.64 10.17
CA LEU A 135 -6.26 -17.91 11.08
C LEU A 135 -7.57 -18.20 10.31
N GLN A 136 -7.83 -17.50 9.21
CA GLN A 136 -8.99 -17.77 8.36
C GLN A 136 -8.94 -19.16 7.70
N ARG A 137 -7.74 -19.64 7.33
CA ARG A 137 -7.54 -20.99 6.79
C ARG A 137 -7.90 -22.08 7.81
N ILE A 138 -7.70 -21.83 9.10
CA ILE A 138 -7.96 -22.80 10.18
C ILE A 138 -9.45 -22.79 10.60
N SER A 139 -10.13 -21.64 10.48
CA SER A 139 -11.56 -21.49 10.78
C SER A 139 -12.50 -21.94 9.65
N GLY A 140 -11.97 -22.35 8.50
CA GLY A 140 -12.75 -22.90 7.37
C GLY A 140 -13.19 -24.36 7.55
N LYS A 141 -13.79 -24.69 8.71
CA LYS A 141 -14.65 -25.86 8.91
C LYS A 141 -16.10 -25.42 8.95
#